data_AF-A0A3D8HNC7-F1
#
_entry.id   AF-A0A3D8HNC7-F1
#
_cell.length_a   1.000
_cell.length_b   1.000
_cell.length_c   1.000
_cell.angle_alpha   90.00
_cell.angle_beta   90.00
_cell.angle_gamma   90.00
#
_symmetry.space_group_name_H-M   'P 1'
#
loop_
_entity.id
_entity.type
_entity.pdbx_description
1 polymer ?
#
loop_
_entity_poly.entity_id
_entity_poly.type
_entity_poly.pdbx_seq_one_letter_code
_entity_poly.pdbx_strand_id
1 'polypeptide(L)'
;MKKLTLTLCLTLCVTMVVAITPREQDAFKNGFKTGLAMFEFQLQNEGVTVREAPFSVSDYVVYATTTKMPMAEILYLQFMANRDNFETLLTKDELVFGRFARQADAEDAVKQIAKNYNITAKIAKGQTFYVHPILAQKAYDMFIREARENGNLIYTDKLTKTRYVAQTSNNNQGFGSGVKSFRLKNALTQSYILQEENAVNSASFVEYKVIKGKMRYGKEKVIVTNEGEVFIKAKGKNLYFSSEDVEEDSK
;
A
#
# COMPACT_ATOMS: atom_id res chain seq x y z
N MET A 1 -22.71 27.50 -61.52
CA MET A 1 -23.15 27.03 -60.19
C MET A 1 -22.47 25.70 -59.89
N LYS A 2 -21.86 25.66 -58.70
CA LYS A 2 -21.04 24.61 -58.06
C LYS A 2 -21.45 23.17 -58.38
N LYS A 3 -20.58 22.40 -59.05
CA LYS A 3 -20.47 20.95 -58.85
C LYS A 3 -19.19 20.71 -58.05
N LEU A 4 -19.43 20.55 -56.75
CA LEU A 4 -18.46 20.40 -55.69
C LEU A 4 -17.59 19.17 -55.98
N THR A 5 -16.28 19.38 -56.06
CA THR A 5 -15.24 18.37 -55.90
C THR A 5 -15.48 17.56 -54.62
N LEU A 6 -16.09 16.39 -54.78
CA LEU A 6 -16.24 15.39 -53.71
C LEU A 6 -15.31 14.21 -53.99
N THR A 7 -14.02 14.52 -54.18
CA THR A 7 -12.97 13.52 -54.43
C THR A 7 -11.73 13.85 -53.61
N LEU A 8 -11.88 14.19 -52.33
CA LEU A 8 -10.73 14.28 -51.42
C LEU A 8 -11.17 14.25 -49.95
N CYS A 9 -11.88 13.21 -49.54
CA CYS A 9 -11.96 12.87 -48.13
C CYS A 9 -12.28 11.38 -47.98
N LEU A 10 -11.58 10.54 -48.74
CA LEU A 10 -11.42 9.14 -48.36
C LEU A 10 -10.52 9.20 -47.12
N THR A 11 -11.18 9.27 -45.97
CA THR A 11 -10.63 9.20 -44.63
C THR A 11 -9.64 8.05 -44.56
N LEU A 12 -8.37 8.41 -44.68
CA LEU A 12 -7.22 7.60 -44.29
C LEU A 12 -7.20 7.52 -42.76
N CYS A 13 -8.29 7.00 -42.16
CA CYS A 13 -8.26 6.46 -40.81
C CYS A 13 -7.57 5.11 -40.90
N VAL A 14 -6.26 5.14 -41.18
CA VAL A 14 -5.40 4.03 -40.82
C VAL A 14 -5.43 4.02 -39.30
N THR A 15 -6.30 3.19 -38.74
CA THR A 15 -6.13 2.70 -37.38
C THR A 15 -4.75 2.07 -37.35
N MET A 16 -3.75 2.81 -36.88
CA MET A 16 -2.48 2.23 -36.47
C MET A 16 -2.82 1.31 -35.30
N VAL A 17 -3.09 0.05 -35.62
CA VAL A 17 -2.93 -1.04 -34.67
C VAL A 17 -1.45 -1.01 -34.35
N VAL A 18 -1.09 -0.40 -33.22
CA VAL A 18 0.27 -0.47 -32.68
C VAL A 18 0.49 -1.92 -32.31
N ALA A 19 1.02 -2.70 -33.25
CA ALA A 19 1.38 -4.07 -33.00
C ALA A 19 2.55 -4.06 -32.00
N ILE A 20 2.29 -4.50 -30.78
CA ILE A 20 3.30 -4.63 -29.74
C ILE A 20 4.37 -5.60 -30.27
N THR A 21 5.58 -5.09 -30.45
CA THR A 21 6.70 -5.88 -30.95
C THR A 21 7.07 -6.98 -29.95
N PRO A 22 7.66 -8.12 -30.38
CA PRO A 22 8.12 -9.17 -29.46
C PRO A 22 9.06 -8.62 -28.37
N ARG A 23 9.90 -7.64 -28.70
CA ARG A 23 10.79 -6.96 -27.74
C ARG A 23 10.01 -6.20 -26.67
N GLU A 24 8.94 -5.51 -27.04
CA GLU A 24 8.08 -4.81 -26.09
C GLU A 24 7.28 -5.79 -25.22
N GLN A 25 6.84 -6.91 -25.79
CA GLN A 25 6.19 -7.99 -25.01
C GLN A 25 7.15 -8.59 -23.98
N ASP A 26 8.40 -8.85 -24.36
CA ASP A 26 9.42 -9.37 -23.45
C ASP A 26 9.80 -8.34 -22.37
N ALA A 27 9.94 -7.07 -22.74
CA ALA A 27 10.19 -5.99 -21.80
C ALA A 27 9.05 -5.85 -20.78
N PHE A 28 7.80 -5.90 -21.24
CA PHE A 28 6.62 -5.89 -20.37
C PHE A 28 6.61 -7.10 -19.43
N LYS A 29 6.81 -8.30 -19.97
CA LYS A 29 6.82 -9.55 -19.17
C LYS A 29 7.90 -9.53 -18.10
N ASN A 30 9.09 -9.04 -18.45
CA ASN A 30 10.19 -8.92 -17.50
C ASN A 30 9.87 -7.87 -16.44
N GLY A 31 9.42 -6.67 -16.83
CA GLY A 31 9.01 -5.63 -15.89
C GLY A 31 7.90 -6.08 -14.94
N PHE A 32 6.89 -6.79 -15.46
CA PHE A 32 5.80 -7.35 -14.67
C PHE A 32 6.31 -8.39 -13.65
N LYS A 33 7.17 -9.31 -14.07
CA LYS A 33 7.80 -10.29 -13.16
C LYS A 33 8.65 -9.61 -12.09
N THR A 34 9.41 -8.58 -12.45
CA THR A 34 10.20 -7.83 -11.48
C THR A 34 9.28 -7.11 -10.49
N GLY A 35 8.20 -6.49 -10.96
CA GLY A 35 7.20 -5.88 -10.08
C GLY A 35 6.62 -6.87 -9.08
N LEU A 36 6.22 -8.07 -9.53
CA LEU A 36 5.75 -9.15 -8.65
C LEU A 36 6.81 -9.54 -7.62
N ALA A 37 8.07 -9.70 -8.03
CA ALA A 37 9.16 -10.02 -7.11
C ALA A 37 9.39 -8.92 -6.06
N MET A 38 9.28 -7.64 -6.44
CA MET A 38 9.37 -6.52 -5.48
C MET A 38 8.23 -6.58 -4.46
N PHE A 39 7.02 -6.90 -4.89
CA PHE A 39 5.87 -7.04 -4.00
C PHE A 39 6.01 -8.25 -3.07
N GLU A 40 6.41 -9.40 -3.59
CA GLU A 40 6.66 -10.60 -2.79
C GLU A 40 7.74 -10.35 -1.75
N PHE A 41 8.83 -9.67 -2.13
CA PHE A 41 9.89 -9.26 -1.23
C PHE A 41 9.36 -8.38 -0.09
N GLN A 42 8.59 -7.35 -0.43
CA GLN A 42 8.00 -6.44 0.54
C GLN A 42 7.06 -7.19 1.51
N LEU A 43 6.23 -8.08 0.99
CA LEU A 43 5.32 -8.86 1.83
C LEU A 43 6.06 -9.80 2.79
N GLN A 44 7.16 -10.42 2.34
CA GLN A 44 7.99 -11.29 3.15
C GLN A 44 8.74 -10.50 4.24
N ASN A 45 9.20 -9.30 3.91
CA ASN A 45 10.06 -8.52 4.78
C ASN A 45 9.27 -7.65 5.76
N GLU A 46 8.25 -6.94 5.30
CA GLU A 46 7.44 -6.05 6.14
C GLU A 46 6.21 -6.75 6.75
N GLY A 47 5.66 -7.77 6.09
CA GLY A 47 4.46 -8.49 6.51
C GLY A 47 3.17 -7.84 6.04
N VAL A 48 2.06 -8.11 6.74
CA VAL A 48 0.70 -7.61 6.42
C VAL A 48 0.13 -6.70 7.50
N THR A 49 0.82 -6.53 8.62
CA THR A 49 0.40 -5.65 9.72
C THR A 49 1.49 -4.66 10.07
N VAL A 50 1.08 -3.46 10.50
CA VAL A 50 2.01 -2.46 11.05
C VAL A 50 2.74 -3.06 12.25
N ARG A 51 4.06 -2.92 12.26
CA ARG A 51 4.92 -3.41 13.35
C ARG A 51 6.07 -2.44 13.62
N GLU A 52 6.59 -2.50 14.83
CA GLU A 52 7.84 -1.80 15.15
C GLU A 52 9.02 -2.50 14.46
N ALA A 53 9.94 -1.72 13.90
CA ALA A 53 11.18 -2.25 13.34
C ALA A 53 12.04 -2.82 14.48
N PRO A 54 12.70 -3.99 14.30
CA PRO A 54 13.44 -4.67 15.37
C PRO A 54 14.83 -4.06 15.59
N PHE A 55 14.92 -2.74 15.67
CA PHE A 55 16.18 -2.01 15.86
C PHE A 55 16.43 -1.71 17.33
N SER A 56 17.68 -1.87 17.77
CA SER A 56 18.07 -1.48 19.13
C SER A 56 18.24 0.04 19.21
N VAL A 57 17.97 0.61 20.38
CA VAL A 57 18.20 2.04 20.66
C VAL A 57 19.68 2.43 20.47
N SER A 58 20.59 1.47 20.63
CA SER A 58 22.03 1.67 20.42
C SER A 58 22.45 1.77 18.95
N ASP A 59 21.62 1.32 18.02
CA ASP A 59 21.98 1.16 16.62
C ASP A 59 21.97 2.51 15.88
N TYR A 60 22.88 2.64 14.92
CA TYR A 60 22.85 3.69 13.90
C TYR A 60 22.03 3.16 12.72
N VAL A 61 20.88 3.78 12.45
CA VAL A 61 19.98 3.41 11.36
C VAL A 61 20.21 4.34 10.18
N VAL A 62 20.48 3.78 9.00
CA VAL A 62 20.63 4.54 7.76
C VAL A 62 19.31 4.52 7.01
N TYR A 63 18.80 5.68 6.60
CA TYR A 63 17.51 5.78 5.91
C TYR A 63 17.48 6.93 4.91
N ALA A 64 16.59 6.85 3.92
CA ALA A 64 16.30 7.94 3.00
C ALA A 64 14.82 8.29 3.03
N THR A 65 14.52 9.59 2.95
CA THR A 65 13.13 10.08 2.86
C THR A 65 12.53 9.75 1.50
N THR A 66 11.33 9.17 1.48
CA THR A 66 10.64 8.71 0.27
C THR A 66 9.38 9.50 -0.05
N THR A 67 9.02 10.52 0.73
CA THR A 67 7.77 11.29 0.59
C THR A 67 7.51 11.90 -0.79
N LYS A 68 8.55 12.08 -1.61
CA LYS A 68 8.47 12.65 -2.98
C LYS A 68 8.70 11.61 -4.08
N MET A 69 8.92 10.35 -3.71
CA MET A 69 9.26 9.27 -4.63
C MET A 69 8.00 8.46 -4.98
N PRO A 70 7.77 8.12 -6.26
CA PRO A 70 6.71 7.20 -6.64
C PRO A 70 6.89 5.82 -5.97
N MET A 71 5.79 5.19 -5.53
CA MET A 71 5.86 3.91 -4.82
C MET A 71 6.59 2.80 -5.62
N ALA A 72 6.39 2.77 -6.94
CA ALA A 72 7.10 1.81 -7.80
C ALA A 72 8.62 2.00 -7.75
N GLU A 73 9.10 3.24 -7.67
CA GLU A 73 10.52 3.56 -7.54
C GLU A 73 11.04 3.21 -6.14
N ILE A 74 10.25 3.46 -5.09
CA ILE A 74 10.58 3.07 -3.71
C ILE A 74 10.78 1.55 -3.62
N LEU A 75 9.83 0.78 -4.17
CA LEU A 75 9.88 -0.69 -4.17
C LEU A 75 11.05 -1.23 -4.98
N TYR A 76 11.32 -0.62 -6.14
CA TYR A 76 12.48 -0.99 -6.95
C TYR A 76 13.79 -0.75 -6.20
N LEU A 77 13.93 0.43 -5.60
CA LEU A 77 15.10 0.81 -4.81
C LEU A 77 15.31 -0.12 -3.62
N GLN A 78 14.24 -0.41 -2.87
CA GLN A 78 14.25 -1.34 -1.75
C GLN A 78 14.76 -2.73 -2.18
N PHE A 79 14.25 -3.24 -3.30
CA PHE A 79 14.61 -4.53 -3.85
C PHE A 79 16.07 -4.56 -4.33
N MET A 80 16.52 -3.51 -5.03
CA MET A 80 17.91 -3.41 -5.50
C MET A 80 18.90 -3.27 -4.35
N ALA A 81 18.59 -2.46 -3.35
CA ALA A 81 19.43 -2.32 -2.17
C ALA A 81 19.52 -3.62 -1.36
N ASN A 82 18.44 -4.39 -1.29
CA ASN A 82 18.53 -5.73 -0.70
C ASN A 82 19.46 -6.67 -1.46
N ARG A 83 19.43 -6.64 -2.80
CA ARG A 83 20.35 -7.42 -3.65
C ARG A 83 21.82 -7.02 -3.44
N ASP A 84 22.06 -5.78 -3.06
CA ASP A 84 23.38 -5.27 -2.69
C ASP A 84 23.70 -5.49 -1.19
N ASN A 85 22.94 -6.36 -0.51
CA ASN A 85 23.10 -6.80 0.87
C ASN A 85 22.76 -5.76 1.95
N PHE A 86 21.98 -4.73 1.62
CA PHE A 86 21.37 -3.89 2.66
C PHE A 86 20.17 -4.60 3.31
N GLU A 87 20.08 -4.52 4.63
CA GLU A 87 18.86 -4.88 5.38
C GLU A 87 17.82 -3.78 5.14
N THR A 88 17.01 -3.91 4.10
CA THR A 88 16.05 -2.85 3.75
C THR A 88 14.76 -3.01 4.54
N LEU A 89 14.14 -1.89 4.96
CA LEU A 89 12.80 -1.90 5.55
C LEU A 89 12.03 -0.67 5.08
N LEU A 90 10.82 -0.88 4.58
CA LEU A 90 9.96 0.24 4.15
C LEU A 90 9.05 0.71 5.30
N THR A 91 9.17 2.00 5.63
CA THR A 91 8.25 2.71 6.52
C THR A 91 7.32 3.59 5.70
N LYS A 92 6.45 4.36 6.37
CA LYS A 92 5.52 5.28 5.70
C LYS A 92 6.22 6.31 4.82
N ASP A 93 7.26 6.96 5.37
CA ASP A 93 7.89 8.13 4.75
C ASP A 93 9.39 7.93 4.47
N GLU A 94 9.92 6.76 4.82
CA GLU A 94 11.35 6.49 4.80
C GLU A 94 11.64 5.04 4.34
N LEU A 95 12.68 4.89 3.52
CA LEU A 95 13.28 3.60 3.21
C LEU A 95 14.55 3.44 4.06
N VAL A 96 14.55 2.44 4.94
CA VAL A 96 15.70 2.10 5.77
C VAL A 96 16.64 1.19 4.99
N PHE A 97 17.95 1.43 5.11
CA PHE A 97 19.07 0.71 4.49
C PHE A 97 19.92 0.01 5.56
N GLY A 98 19.25 -0.50 6.58
CA GLY A 98 19.84 -1.31 7.63
C GLY A 98 20.28 -0.52 8.86
N ARG A 99 20.82 -1.30 9.78
CA ARG A 99 21.31 -0.86 11.08
C ARG A 99 22.77 -1.22 11.24
N PHE A 100 23.49 -0.38 11.96
CA PHE A 100 24.92 -0.48 12.13
C PHE A 100 25.29 -0.27 13.59
N ALA A 101 26.15 -1.13 14.12
CA ALA A 101 26.63 -1.01 15.49
C ALA A 101 27.59 0.19 15.66
N ARG A 102 28.31 0.57 14.59
CA ARG A 102 29.30 1.65 14.60
C ARG A 102 28.91 2.74 13.61
N GLN A 103 29.13 3.99 14.01
CA GLN A 103 28.86 5.15 13.17
C GLN A 103 29.67 5.13 11.87
N ALA A 104 30.93 4.69 11.92
CA ALA A 104 31.77 4.60 10.73
C ALA A 104 31.18 3.68 9.65
N ASP A 105 30.62 2.53 10.05
CA ASP A 105 29.98 1.61 9.12
C ASP A 105 28.71 2.25 8.50
N ALA A 106 27.95 3.00 9.29
CA ALA A 106 26.78 3.74 8.80
C ALA A 106 27.17 4.87 7.82
N GLU A 107 28.26 5.60 8.08
CA GLU A 107 28.77 6.63 7.18
C GLU A 107 29.27 6.05 5.85
N ASP A 108 29.91 4.88 5.89
CA ASP A 108 30.32 4.18 4.68
C ASP A 108 29.12 3.65 3.89
N ALA A 109 28.08 3.17 4.57
CA ALA A 109 26.81 2.81 3.94
C ALA A 109 26.16 4.03 3.25
N VAL A 110 26.14 5.20 3.89
CA VAL A 110 25.61 6.45 3.28
C VAL A 110 26.37 6.79 1.98
N LYS A 111 27.71 6.67 1.98
CA LYS A 111 28.52 6.92 0.77
C LYS A 111 28.19 5.91 -0.34
N GLN A 112 28.02 4.64 0.01
CA GLN A 112 27.65 3.59 -0.96
C GLN A 112 26.26 3.83 -1.55
N ILE A 113 25.28 4.21 -0.72
CA ILE A 113 23.92 4.51 -1.17
C ILE A 113 23.92 5.71 -2.12
N ALA A 114 24.63 6.78 -1.77
CA ALA A 114 24.77 7.95 -2.63
C ALA A 114 25.41 7.60 -3.97
N LYS A 115 26.44 6.75 -3.96
CA LYS A 115 27.15 6.33 -5.19
C LYS A 115 26.31 5.41 -6.08
N ASN A 116 25.62 4.43 -5.49
CA ASN A 116 24.96 3.36 -6.25
C ASN A 116 23.55 3.73 -6.70
N TYR A 117 22.84 4.55 -5.92
CA TYR A 117 21.43 4.87 -6.18
C TYR A 117 21.17 6.37 -6.39
N ASN A 118 22.19 7.22 -6.23
CA ASN A 118 22.04 8.68 -6.34
C ASN A 118 21.00 9.26 -5.36
N ILE A 119 20.97 8.74 -4.13
CA ILE A 119 20.02 9.13 -3.09
C ILE A 119 20.76 9.65 -1.86
N THR A 120 20.20 10.68 -1.24
CA THR A 120 20.72 11.22 0.01
C THR A 120 20.14 10.43 1.19
N ALA A 121 20.98 9.62 1.81
CA ALA A 121 20.65 8.93 3.06
C ALA A 121 21.12 9.74 4.29
N LYS A 122 20.44 9.52 5.41
CA LYS A 122 20.71 10.11 6.73
C LYS A 122 20.94 9.00 7.74
N ILE A 123 21.57 9.35 8.85
CA ILE A 123 21.80 8.46 9.99
C ILE A 123 20.95 8.97 11.16
N ALA A 124 20.20 8.06 11.79
CA ALA A 124 19.53 8.31 13.07
C ALA A 124 20.04 7.31 14.11
N LYS A 125 20.01 7.71 15.39
CA LYS A 125 20.33 6.84 16.53
C LYS A 125 19.21 6.92 17.55
N GLY A 126 18.80 5.78 18.10
CA GLY A 126 17.77 5.71 19.15
C GLY A 126 16.35 6.06 18.68
N GLN A 127 16.10 6.10 17.38
CA GLN A 127 14.78 6.36 16.82
C GLN A 127 14.02 5.05 16.59
N THR A 128 12.74 5.05 16.98
CA THR A 128 11.83 3.95 16.67
C THR A 128 11.24 4.15 15.28
N PHE A 129 11.29 3.10 14.47
CA PHE A 129 10.69 3.09 13.14
C PHE A 129 9.48 2.15 13.13
N TYR A 130 8.44 2.55 12.41
CA TYR A 130 7.26 1.71 12.19
C TYR A 130 7.26 1.25 10.75
N VAL A 131 7.17 -0.07 10.58
CA VAL A 131 7.02 -0.71 9.28
C VAL A 131 5.55 -0.62 8.89
N HIS A 132 5.27 -0.02 7.74
CA HIS A 132 3.94 0.10 7.18
C HIS A 132 3.86 -0.80 5.95
N PRO A 133 3.22 -1.97 6.05
CA PRO A 133 3.09 -2.82 4.89
C PRO A 133 2.20 -2.15 3.85
N ILE A 134 2.62 -2.19 2.59
CA ILE A 134 1.76 -1.81 1.49
C ILE A 134 0.63 -2.84 1.45
N LEU A 135 -0.63 -2.38 1.54
CA LEU A 135 -1.80 -3.24 1.43
C LEU A 135 -1.93 -3.72 -0.03
N ALA A 136 -1.19 -4.78 -0.36
CA ALA A 136 -1.11 -5.37 -1.70
C ALA A 136 -2.50 -5.71 -2.26
N GLN A 137 -3.44 -6.11 -1.40
CA GLN A 137 -4.81 -6.41 -1.81
C GLN A 137 -5.51 -5.17 -2.38
N LYS A 138 -5.41 -4.00 -1.72
CA LYS A 138 -6.05 -2.77 -2.20
C LYS A 138 -5.44 -2.28 -3.50
N ALA A 139 -4.11 -2.31 -3.62
CA ALA A 139 -3.42 -1.92 -4.85
C ALA A 139 -3.74 -2.87 -6.02
N TYR A 140 -3.81 -4.18 -5.76
CA TYR A 140 -4.15 -5.18 -6.77
C TYR A 140 -5.63 -5.10 -7.19
N ASP A 141 -6.54 -4.88 -6.24
CA ASP A 141 -7.97 -4.70 -6.51
C ASP A 141 -8.22 -3.43 -7.35
N MET A 142 -7.46 -2.36 -7.11
CA MET A 142 -7.46 -1.15 -7.95
C MET A 142 -7.01 -1.45 -9.38
N PHE A 143 -5.90 -2.18 -9.55
CA PHE A 143 -5.39 -2.54 -10.88
C PHE A 143 -6.39 -3.41 -11.65
N ILE A 144 -7.00 -4.39 -10.99
CA ILE A 144 -8.05 -5.23 -11.60
C ILE A 144 -9.25 -4.39 -12.01
N ARG A 145 -9.69 -3.46 -11.16
CA ARG A 145 -10.81 -2.56 -11.44
C ARG A 145 -10.53 -1.68 -12.65
N GLU A 146 -9.40 -1.00 -12.67
CA GLU A 146 -9.00 -0.11 -13.77
C GLU A 146 -8.84 -0.87 -15.10
N ALA A 147 -8.27 -2.06 -15.06
CA ALA A 147 -8.16 -2.88 -16.25
C ALA A 147 -9.53 -3.33 -16.78
N ARG A 148 -10.46 -3.68 -15.89
CA ARG A 148 -11.85 -4.01 -16.27
C ARG A 148 -12.58 -2.80 -16.86
N GLU A 149 -12.44 -1.62 -16.26
CA GLU A 149 -13.03 -0.37 -16.74
C GLU A 149 -12.51 0.02 -18.12
N ASN A 150 -11.24 -0.25 -18.40
CA ASN A 150 -10.60 -0.04 -19.70
C ASN A 150 -10.84 -1.16 -20.72
N GLY A 151 -11.73 -2.13 -20.43
CA GLY A 151 -12.07 -3.22 -21.34
C GLY A 151 -10.98 -4.29 -21.50
N ASN A 152 -9.96 -4.32 -20.64
CA ASN A 152 -8.93 -5.34 -20.66
C ASN A 152 -9.43 -6.63 -19.98
N LEU A 153 -9.23 -7.77 -20.65
CA LEU A 153 -9.51 -9.10 -20.10
C LEU A 153 -8.34 -9.55 -19.21
N ILE A 154 -8.47 -9.38 -17.90
CA ILE A 154 -7.56 -10.00 -16.94
C ILE A 154 -8.10 -11.37 -16.56
N TYR A 155 -7.35 -12.42 -16.91
CA TYR A 155 -7.52 -13.74 -16.31
C TYR A 155 -6.89 -13.74 -14.91
N THR A 156 -7.71 -13.51 -13.88
CA THR A 156 -7.30 -13.71 -12.50
C THR A 156 -7.61 -15.15 -12.10
N ASP A 157 -6.60 -16.02 -12.06
CA ASP A 157 -6.76 -17.32 -11.42
C ASP A 157 -6.68 -17.11 -9.90
N LYS A 158 -7.81 -17.28 -9.20
CA LYS A 158 -7.83 -17.23 -7.73
C LYS A 158 -7.21 -18.50 -7.19
N LEU A 159 -5.98 -18.42 -6.66
CA LEU A 159 -5.48 -19.42 -5.72
C LEU A 159 -6.29 -19.34 -4.43
N THR A 160 -7.40 -20.08 -4.38
CA THR A 160 -8.21 -20.21 -3.19
C THR A 160 -7.47 -21.12 -2.22
N LYS A 161 -6.59 -20.55 -1.38
CA LYS A 161 -6.10 -21.27 -0.22
C LYS A 161 -7.29 -21.38 0.73
N THR A 162 -7.89 -22.55 0.84
CA THR A 162 -9.01 -22.81 1.74
C THR A 162 -8.56 -22.55 3.18
N ARG A 163 -8.74 -21.32 3.66
CA ARG A 163 -8.76 -21.08 5.11
C ARG A 163 -10.05 -21.71 5.59
N TYR A 164 -9.95 -22.64 6.53
CA TYR A 164 -11.09 -23.07 7.32
C TYR A 164 -11.70 -21.84 7.98
N VAL A 165 -12.76 -21.31 7.39
CA VAL A 165 -13.66 -20.38 8.05
C VAL A 165 -14.47 -21.24 9.00
N ALA A 166 -14.25 -21.06 10.31
CA ALA A 166 -15.20 -21.56 11.28
C ALA A 166 -16.57 -21.02 10.88
N GLN A 167 -17.53 -21.91 10.62
CA GLN A 167 -18.86 -21.55 10.16
C GLN A 167 -19.50 -20.57 11.15
N THR A 168 -19.47 -19.28 10.84
CA THR A 168 -20.43 -18.34 11.40
C THR A 168 -21.73 -18.60 10.67
N SER A 169 -22.70 -19.09 11.43
CA SER A 169 -24.07 -19.32 11.01
C SER A 169 -24.62 -18.10 10.28
N ASN A 170 -25.21 -18.35 9.11
CA ASN A 170 -26.03 -17.38 8.40
C ASN A 170 -27.20 -16.99 9.31
N ASN A 171 -27.07 -15.82 9.94
CA ASN A 171 -28.23 -15.05 10.36
C ASN A 171 -28.25 -13.79 9.51
N ASN A 172 -29.24 -13.73 8.62
CA ASN A 172 -29.75 -12.47 8.09
C ASN A 172 -30.25 -11.65 9.28
N GLN A 173 -29.35 -10.93 9.95
CA GLN A 173 -29.70 -9.87 10.88
C GLN A 173 -29.58 -8.57 10.12
N GLY A 174 -30.74 -7.95 9.88
CA GLY A 174 -30.81 -6.56 9.44
C GLY A 174 -29.92 -5.69 10.32
N PHE A 175 -29.39 -4.63 9.74
CA PHE A 175 -28.55 -3.62 10.39
C PHE A 175 -29.30 -2.97 11.56
N GLY A 176 -29.31 -3.68 12.69
CA GLY A 176 -29.84 -3.22 13.95
C GLY A 176 -28.79 -2.37 14.65
N SER A 177 -29.14 -1.12 14.91
CA SER A 177 -28.48 -0.24 15.88
C SER A 177 -28.29 -0.99 17.22
N GLY A 178 -27.08 -1.50 17.49
CA GLY A 178 -26.86 -2.30 18.70
C GLY A 178 -25.45 -2.39 19.26
N VAL A 179 -24.40 -2.08 18.48
CA VAL A 179 -23.01 -2.14 18.95
C VAL A 179 -22.59 -0.77 19.47
N LYS A 180 -22.40 -0.65 20.79
CA LYS A 180 -21.99 0.61 21.46
C LYS A 180 -20.48 0.84 21.42
N SER A 181 -19.67 -0.20 21.26
CA SER A 181 -18.21 -0.13 21.30
C SER A 181 -17.53 -1.18 20.41
N PHE A 182 -16.28 -0.90 20.07
CA PHE A 182 -15.38 -1.83 19.40
C PHE A 182 -14.01 -1.78 20.07
N ARG A 183 -13.23 -2.85 19.91
CA ARG A 183 -11.86 -2.97 20.41
C ARG A 183 -10.89 -3.16 19.25
N LEU A 184 -9.68 -2.60 19.36
CA LEU A 184 -8.60 -2.86 18.42
C LEU A 184 -8.08 -4.30 18.58
N LYS A 185 -8.02 -5.07 17.48
CA LYS A 185 -7.53 -6.45 17.48
C LYS A 185 -6.04 -6.54 17.79
N ASN A 186 -5.28 -5.61 17.20
CA ASN A 186 -3.83 -5.59 17.20
C ASN A 186 -3.27 -4.65 18.28
N ALA A 187 -2.04 -4.91 18.73
CA ALA A 187 -1.35 -4.06 19.69
C ALA A 187 -0.81 -2.76 19.05
N LEU A 188 -0.67 -2.74 17.73
CA LEU A 188 -0.36 -1.56 16.94
C LEU A 188 -1.43 -1.48 15.86
N THR A 189 -2.11 -0.34 15.74
CA THR A 189 -3.18 -0.17 14.77
C THR A 189 -3.11 1.20 14.14
N GLN A 190 -3.13 1.26 12.81
CA GLN A 190 -3.19 2.52 12.08
C GLN A 190 -4.56 3.16 12.27
N SER A 191 -4.58 4.44 12.62
CA SER A 191 -5.80 5.25 12.68
C SER A 191 -5.86 6.24 11.54
N TYR A 192 -7.07 6.66 11.19
CA TYR A 192 -7.37 7.58 10.10
C TYR A 192 -8.17 8.77 10.61
N ILE A 193 -8.03 9.92 9.98
CA ILE A 193 -8.88 11.09 10.13
C ILE A 193 -9.55 11.40 8.81
N LEU A 194 -10.76 11.94 8.86
CA LEU A 194 -11.44 12.44 7.68
C LEU A 194 -11.00 13.90 7.46
N GLN A 195 -10.36 14.19 6.33
CA GLN A 195 -9.86 15.55 6.00
C GLN A 195 -10.93 16.42 5.32
N GLU A 196 -11.77 15.83 4.47
CA GLU A 196 -12.85 16.50 3.75
C GLU A 196 -14.21 16.00 4.27
N GLU A 197 -15.25 16.83 4.26
CA GLU A 197 -16.59 16.39 4.73
C GLU A 197 -17.17 15.23 3.90
N ASN A 198 -16.57 14.94 2.74
CA ASN A 198 -16.97 13.86 1.88
C ASN A 198 -16.36 12.52 2.31
N ALA A 199 -17.13 11.72 3.04
CA ALA A 199 -16.72 10.40 3.51
C ALA A 199 -16.87 9.28 2.46
N VAL A 200 -17.07 9.61 1.19
CA VAL A 200 -17.43 8.66 0.14
C VAL A 200 -16.19 8.03 -0.51
N ASN A 201 -15.07 8.75 -0.60
CA ASN A 201 -13.86 8.26 -1.26
C ASN A 201 -12.78 7.92 -0.25
N SER A 202 -12.00 6.88 -0.54
CA SER A 202 -10.89 6.41 0.30
C SER A 202 -9.82 7.48 0.53
N ALA A 203 -9.57 8.31 -0.50
CA ALA A 203 -8.62 9.44 -0.41
C ALA A 203 -8.96 10.47 0.68
N SER A 204 -10.21 10.53 1.11
CA SER A 204 -10.68 11.46 2.15
C SER A 204 -10.24 11.01 3.56
N PHE A 205 -9.85 9.75 3.71
CA PHE A 205 -9.37 9.16 4.95
C PHE A 205 -7.85 9.15 4.99
N VAL A 206 -7.28 10.13 5.68
CA VAL A 206 -5.83 10.28 5.80
C VAL A 206 -5.34 9.58 7.05
N GLU A 207 -4.29 8.78 6.91
CA GLU A 207 -3.60 8.16 8.03
C GLU A 207 -3.12 9.21 9.05
N TYR A 208 -3.50 9.04 10.31
CA TYR A 208 -3.20 9.98 11.38
C TYR A 208 -2.05 9.53 12.28
N LYS A 209 -2.22 8.40 12.98
CA LYS A 209 -1.19 7.84 13.87
C LYS A 209 -1.40 6.36 14.16
N VAL A 210 -0.34 5.70 14.62
CA VAL A 210 -0.41 4.34 15.16
C VAL A 210 -0.86 4.40 16.62
N ILE A 211 -1.96 3.72 16.94
CA ILE A 211 -2.45 3.54 18.30
C ILE A 211 -1.78 2.31 18.91
N LYS A 212 -1.17 2.49 20.07
CA LYS A 212 -0.56 1.40 20.86
C LYS A 212 -1.60 0.80 21.83
N GLY A 213 -1.62 -0.52 21.91
CA GLY A 213 -2.50 -1.31 22.77
C GLY A 213 -3.86 -1.66 22.13
N LYS A 214 -4.51 -2.68 22.70
CA LYS A 214 -5.85 -3.14 22.29
C LYS A 214 -6.96 -2.26 22.89
N MET A 215 -6.93 -0.98 22.52
CA MET A 215 -7.82 0.05 23.06
C MET A 215 -9.28 -0.20 22.70
N ARG A 216 -10.22 0.24 23.55
CA ARG A 216 -11.67 0.19 23.31
C ARG A 216 -12.20 1.59 23.03
N TYR A 217 -13.07 1.71 22.03
CA TYR A 217 -13.72 2.96 21.64
C TYR A 217 -15.23 2.78 21.57
N GLY A 218 -15.98 3.85 21.83
CA GLY A 218 -17.39 3.89 21.49
C GLY A 218 -17.57 3.94 19.97
N LYS A 219 -18.54 3.21 19.42
CA LYS A 219 -18.88 3.23 17.99
C LYS A 219 -19.85 4.38 17.71
N GLU A 220 -19.56 5.19 16.68
CA GLU A 220 -20.49 6.22 16.21
C GLU A 220 -21.21 5.79 14.95
N LYS A 221 -20.45 5.46 13.90
CA LYS A 221 -20.97 5.05 12.60
C LYS A 221 -19.97 4.15 11.88
N VAL A 222 -20.49 3.37 10.94
CA VAL A 222 -19.69 2.65 9.95
C VAL A 222 -19.79 3.42 8.64
N ILE A 223 -18.66 3.57 7.96
CA ILE A 223 -18.57 4.21 6.65
C ILE A 223 -18.07 3.16 5.66
N VAL A 224 -18.68 3.13 4.49
CA VAL A 224 -18.22 2.31 3.36
C VAL A 224 -17.85 3.28 2.24
N THR A 225 -16.62 3.20 1.75
CA THR A 225 -16.15 4.03 0.62
C THR A 225 -16.60 3.43 -0.71
N ASN A 226 -16.55 4.22 -1.78
CA ASN A 226 -16.79 3.76 -3.15
C ASN A 226 -15.83 2.65 -3.57
N GLU A 227 -14.61 2.65 -3.03
CA GLU A 227 -13.61 1.60 -3.27
C GLU A 227 -13.86 0.33 -2.45
N GLY A 228 -14.91 0.30 -1.61
CA GLY A 228 -15.32 -0.86 -0.83
C GLY A 228 -14.62 -0.99 0.53
N GLU A 229 -13.82 0.00 0.93
CA GLU A 229 -13.18 0.01 2.24
C GLU A 229 -14.22 0.32 3.31
N VAL A 230 -14.11 -0.33 4.47
CA VAL A 230 -15.03 -0.13 5.59
C VAL A 230 -14.28 0.47 6.77
N PHE A 231 -14.71 1.64 7.22
CA PHE A 231 -14.15 2.35 8.36
C PHE A 231 -15.16 2.46 9.50
N ILE A 232 -14.71 2.23 10.73
CA ILE A 232 -15.49 2.44 11.95
C ILE A 232 -15.06 3.74 12.62
N LYS A 233 -16.02 4.66 12.82
CA LYS A 233 -15.81 5.94 13.50
C LYS A 233 -15.87 5.79 15.01
N ALA A 234 -14.86 6.31 15.70
CA ALA A 234 -14.88 6.46 17.15
C ALA A 234 -15.79 7.61 17.59
N LYS A 235 -16.62 7.35 18.59
CA LYS A 235 -17.63 8.29 19.11
C LYS A 235 -17.03 9.61 19.60
N GLY A 236 -17.56 10.71 19.08
CA GLY A 236 -17.19 12.07 19.47
C GLY A 236 -15.79 12.49 19.03
N LYS A 237 -15.17 11.76 18.10
CA LYS A 237 -13.82 12.05 17.60
C LYS A 237 -13.78 11.99 16.08
N ASN A 238 -12.95 12.84 15.46
CA ASN A 238 -12.57 12.68 14.06
C ASN A 238 -11.51 11.58 13.95
N LEU A 239 -11.86 10.34 14.30
CA LEU A 239 -10.94 9.22 14.39
C LEU A 239 -11.63 7.95 13.87
N TYR A 240 -10.98 7.27 12.94
CA TYR A 240 -11.50 6.13 12.23
C TYR A 240 -10.48 4.99 12.24
N PHE A 241 -10.99 3.77 12.13
CA PHE A 241 -10.20 2.54 12.05
C PHE A 241 -10.75 1.64 10.95
N SER A 242 -9.88 0.92 10.26
CA SER A 242 -10.31 -0.13 9.32
C SER A 242 -11.15 -1.17 10.06
N SER A 243 -12.25 -1.64 9.47
CA SER A 243 -13.06 -2.73 10.03
C SER A 243 -12.26 -4.02 10.22
N GLU A 244 -11.20 -4.20 9.44
CA GLU A 244 -10.31 -5.35 9.54
C GLU A 244 -9.50 -5.35 10.84
N ASP A 245 -9.19 -4.17 11.38
CA ASP A 245 -8.37 -3.98 12.59
C ASP A 245 -9.19 -3.94 13.89
N VAL A 246 -10.51 -4.02 13.79
CA VAL A 246 -11.42 -3.87 14.93
C VAL A 246 -12.28 -5.11 15.12
N GLU A 247 -12.55 -5.42 16.38
CA GLU A 247 -13.47 -6.45 16.83
C GLU A 247 -14.65 -5.73 17.48
N GLU A 248 -15.85 -5.92 16.92
CA GLU A 248 -17.07 -5.40 17.52
C GLU A 248 -17.42 -6.22 18.75
N ASP A 249 -17.77 -5.54 19.83
CA ASP A 249 -18.20 -6.23 21.05
C ASP A 249 -19.59 -6.84 20.81
N SER A 250 -19.65 -8.16 20.65
CA SER A 250 -20.90 -8.92 20.74
C SER A 250 -21.46 -8.76 22.15
N LYS A 251 -22.74 -8.45 22.27
CA LYS A 251 -23.45 -8.59 23.55
C LYS A 251 -23.54 -10.06 23.94
#